data_AF-A0ABD3VKK5-F1
#
_entry.id   AF-A0ABD3VKK5-F1
#
_cell.length_a   1.000
_cell.length_b   1.000
_cell.length_c   1.000
_cell.angle_alpha   90.00
_cell.angle_beta   90.00
_cell.angle_gamma   90.00
#
_symmetry.space_group_name_H-M   'P 1'
#
loop_
_entity.id
_entity.type
_entity.pdbx_description
1 polymer ?
#
loop_
_entity_poly.entity_id
_entity_poly.type
_entity_poly.pdbx_seq_one_letter_code
_entity_poly.pdbx_strand_id
1 'polypeptide(L)'
;MTKSATMMFIITTLGMTKAATMMFIITTIGMTKAATMMFIITTIGMTKAATMMFIITTIGMTKAATMIFIITTIGMTRIATIMFIITTIGMTKSATMMFIITTIGMTKASTMMFIIKP
;
A
#
# COMPACT_ATOMS: atom_id res chain seq x y z
N MET A 1 -4.24 1.18 -21.39
CA MET A 1 -4.88 1.62 -20.13
C MET A 1 -6.12 0.77 -19.91
N THR A 2 -6.23 0.08 -18.78
CA THR A 2 -7.39 -0.74 -18.44
C THR A 2 -8.30 0.03 -17.49
N LYS A 3 -9.62 0.01 -17.73
CA LYS A 3 -10.63 0.70 -16.91
C LYS A 3 -11.80 -0.24 -16.65
N SER A 4 -12.16 -0.45 -15.39
CA SER A 4 -13.34 -1.24 -14.99
C SER A 4 -14.00 -0.61 -13.75
N ALA A 5 -15.26 -0.92 -13.47
CA ALA A 5 -15.84 -0.64 -12.15
C ALA A 5 -15.21 -1.57 -11.10
N THR A 6 -15.19 -2.87 -11.40
CA THR A 6 -14.71 -3.91 -10.49
C THR A 6 -13.80 -4.88 -11.23
N MET A 7 -12.70 -5.27 -10.61
CA MET A 7 -11.88 -6.41 -11.04
C MET A 7 -11.82 -7.41 -9.90
N MET A 8 -12.26 -8.64 -10.18
CA MET A 8 -12.34 -9.69 -9.16
C MET A 8 -10.99 -10.39 -8.97
N PHE A 9 -10.41 -10.89 -10.05
CA PHE A 9 -9.18 -11.67 -10.00
C PHE A 9 -8.23 -11.23 -11.12
N ILE A 10 -7.02 -10.86 -10.74
CA ILE A 10 -5.95 -10.46 -11.66
C ILE A 10 -4.69 -11.21 -11.30
N ILE A 11 -4.13 -11.91 -12.28
CA ILE A 11 -2.82 -12.54 -12.15
C ILE A 11 -1.73 -11.49 -12.38
N THR A 12 -1.69 -10.91 -13.57
CA THR A 12 -0.66 -9.93 -13.92
C THR A 12 -1.26 -8.81 -14.74
N THR A 13 -0.89 -7.56 -14.43
CA THR A 13 -1.12 -6.43 -15.33
C THR A 13 0.13 -5.56 -15.44
N LEU A 14 0.31 -4.99 -16.64
CA LEU A 14 1.39 -4.08 -16.98
C LEU A 14 0.79 -2.74 -17.46
N GLY A 15 1.36 -1.62 -17.01
CA GLY A 15 0.99 -0.27 -17.44
C GLY A 15 0.03 0.44 -16.49
N MET A 16 -0.97 1.14 -17.06
CA MET A 16 -1.93 1.93 -16.28
C MET A 16 -3.26 1.17 -16.09
N THR A 17 -3.62 0.94 -14.84
CA THR A 17 -4.86 0.27 -14.42
C THR A 17 -5.70 1.19 -13.53
N LYS A 18 -6.98 1.31 -13.86
CA LYS A 18 -7.95 2.08 -13.07
C LYS A 18 -9.20 1.26 -12.78
N ALA A 19 -9.56 1.12 -11.51
CA ALA A 19 -10.84 0.53 -11.10
C ALA A 19 -11.51 1.33 -9.99
N ALA A 20 -12.78 1.07 -9.68
CA ALA A 20 -13.32 1.47 -8.39
C ALA A 20 -12.87 0.48 -7.31
N THR A 21 -13.02 -0.82 -7.59
CA THR A 21 -12.68 -1.90 -6.67
C THR A 21 -11.78 -2.94 -7.33
N MET A 22 -10.73 -3.36 -6.64
CA MET A 22 -9.95 -4.55 -7.01
C MET A 22 -9.91 -5.51 -5.82
N MET A 23 -10.34 -6.75 -6.03
CA MET A 23 -10.48 -7.72 -4.96
C MET A 23 -9.19 -8.52 -4.75
N PHE A 24 -8.73 -9.24 -5.76
CA PHE A 24 -7.52 -10.06 -5.67
C PHE A 24 -6.57 -9.78 -6.83
N ILE A 25 -5.34 -9.40 -6.48
CA ILE A 25 -4.28 -9.12 -7.45
C ILE A 25 -3.00 -9.82 -7.01
N ILE A 26 -2.41 -10.59 -7.92
CA ILE A 26 -1.10 -11.18 -7.69
C ILE A 26 -0.02 -10.16 -8.00
N THR A 27 0.05 -9.66 -9.24
CA THR A 27 1.11 -8.73 -9.64
C THR A 27 0.58 -7.57 -10.48
N THR A 28 1.03 -6.36 -10.13
CA THR A 28 0.82 -5.14 -10.91
C THR A 28 2.14 -4.42 -11.11
N ILE A 29 2.45 -4.05 -12.36
CA ILE A 29 3.63 -3.23 -12.69
C ILE A 29 3.16 -1.97 -13.42
N GLY A 30 3.41 -0.80 -12.85
CA GLY A 30 3.08 0.50 -13.43
C GLY A 30 2.26 1.38 -12.49
N MET A 31 1.22 2.03 -13.01
CA MET A 31 0.35 2.92 -12.24
C MET A 31 -0.99 2.24 -11.97
N THR A 32 -1.32 2.07 -10.69
CA THR A 32 -2.59 1.50 -10.26
C THR A 32 -3.38 2.53 -9.46
N LYS A 33 -4.62 2.77 -9.87
CA LYS A 33 -5.56 3.63 -9.13
C LYS A 33 -6.86 2.88 -8.86
N ALA A 34 -7.23 2.78 -7.59
CA ALA A 34 -8.55 2.30 -7.17
C ALA A 34 -9.17 3.20 -6.11
N ALA A 35 -10.46 3.01 -5.80
CA ALA A 35 -10.99 3.47 -4.52
C ALA A 35 -10.63 2.47 -3.42
N THR A 36 -10.84 1.18 -3.70
CA THR A 36 -10.62 0.09 -2.73
C THR A 36 -9.76 -1.02 -3.36
N MET A 37 -8.76 -1.48 -2.62
CA MET A 37 -8.00 -2.69 -2.92
C MET A 37 -8.04 -3.64 -1.73
N MET A 38 -8.50 -4.88 -1.93
CA MET A 38 -8.66 -5.81 -0.81
C MET A 38 -7.39 -6.62 -0.58
N PHE A 39 -6.94 -7.38 -1.57
CA PHE A 39 -5.78 -8.25 -1.44
C PHE A 39 -4.81 -8.07 -2.61
N ILE A 40 -3.58 -7.69 -2.28
CA ILE A 40 -2.51 -7.54 -3.27
C ILE A 40 -1.26 -8.25 -2.78
N ILE A 41 -0.69 -9.11 -3.63
CA ILE A 41 0.59 -9.76 -3.35
C ILE A 41 1.72 -8.79 -3.68
N THR A 42 1.82 -8.32 -4.92
CA THR A 42 2.95 -7.49 -5.36
C THR A 42 2.49 -6.32 -6.21
N THR A 43 2.95 -5.12 -5.85
CA THR A 43 2.84 -3.95 -6.72
C THR A 43 4.21 -3.31 -6.93
N ILE A 44 4.53 -2.97 -8.17
CA ILE A 44 5.74 -2.24 -8.54
C ILE A 44 5.32 -0.97 -9.29
N GLY A 45 5.68 0.20 -8.77
CA GLY A 45 5.40 1.50 -9.38
C GLY A 45 4.61 2.44 -8.47
N MET A 46 3.54 3.04 -9.00
CA MET A 46 2.71 4.00 -8.25
C MET A 46 1.34 3.40 -7.95
N THR A 47 1.00 3.33 -6.67
CA THR A 47 -0.28 2.84 -6.19
C THR A 47 -1.03 3.94 -5.46
N LYS A 48 -2.27 4.20 -5.87
CA LYS A 48 -3.17 5.14 -5.20
C LYS A 48 -4.52 4.47 -4.92
N ALA A 49 -4.92 4.45 -3.66
CA ALA A 49 -6.28 4.11 -3.26
C ALA A 49 -6.83 5.03 -2.19
N ALA A 50 -8.13 4.94 -1.89
CA ALA A 50 -8.64 5.46 -0.62
C ALA A 50 -8.33 4.44 0.48
N THR A 51 -8.65 3.17 0.24
CA THR A 51 -8.49 2.09 1.20
C THR A 51 -7.69 0.95 0.58
N MET A 52 -6.70 0.44 1.32
CA MET A 52 -6.17 -0.90 1.05
C MET A 52 -6.15 -1.74 2.33
N MET A 53 -6.64 -2.97 2.21
CA MET A 53 -6.81 -3.85 3.35
C MET A 53 -5.55 -4.68 3.60
N PHE A 54 -5.09 -5.42 2.59
CA PHE A 54 -3.97 -6.32 2.72
C PHE A 54 -3.00 -6.20 1.54
N ILE A 55 -1.75 -5.89 1.85
CA ILE A 55 -0.65 -5.87 0.88
C ILE A 55 0.53 -6.66 1.43
N ILE A 56 1.05 -7.58 0.62
CA ILE A 56 2.30 -8.27 0.96
C ILE A 56 3.47 -7.35 0.62
N THR A 57 3.61 -6.97 -0.65
CA THR A 57 4.78 -6.21 -1.11
C THR A 57 4.35 -5.03 -1.98
N THR A 58 4.90 -3.86 -1.66
CA THR A 58 4.83 -2.67 -2.52
C THR A 58 6.22 -2.08 -2.72
N ILE A 59 6.58 -1.86 -3.98
CA ILE A 59 7.84 -1.21 -4.37
C ILE A 59 7.49 0.05 -5.16
N GLY A 60 7.89 1.22 -4.65
CA GLY A 60 7.71 2.51 -5.29
C GLY A 60 6.94 3.50 -4.43
N MET A 61 5.87 4.09 -4.98
CA MET A 61 5.07 5.13 -4.31
C MET A 61 3.69 4.62 -3.95
N THR A 62 3.35 4.64 -2.66
CA THR A 62 2.03 4.26 -2.15
C THR A 62 1.34 5.47 -1.53
N LYS A 63 0.09 5.74 -1.96
CA LYS A 63 -0.77 6.77 -1.38
C LYS A 63 -2.13 6.18 -1.02
N ALA A 64 -2.53 6.29 0.25
CA ALA A 64 -3.85 5.88 0.71
C ALA A 64 -4.42 6.82 1.77
N ALA A 65 -5.74 6.80 2.00
CA ALA A 65 -6.29 7.34 3.24
C ALA A 65 -6.08 6.33 4.36
N THR A 66 -6.44 5.07 4.12
CA THR A 66 -6.38 4.00 5.11
C THR A 66 -5.60 2.81 4.59
N MET A 67 -4.71 2.30 5.43
CA MET A 67 -4.02 1.03 5.27
C MET A 67 -4.18 0.18 6.51
N ILE A 68 -4.72 -1.02 6.34
CA ILE A 68 -4.89 -1.94 7.47
C ILE A 68 -3.63 -2.77 7.67
N PHE A 69 -3.19 -3.51 6.64
CA PHE A 69 -2.08 -4.43 6.80
C PHE A 69 -1.10 -4.38 5.63
N ILE A 70 0.18 -4.21 5.96
CA ILE A 70 1.30 -4.30 5.03
C ILE A 70 2.38 -5.20 5.65
N ILE A 71 2.92 -6.12 4.85
CA ILE A 71 4.13 -6.85 5.22
C ILE A 71 5.36 -6.00 4.88
N THR A 72 5.52 -5.61 3.61
CA THR A 72 6.71 -4.90 3.14
C THR A 72 6.35 -3.73 2.25
N THR A 73 6.90 -2.56 2.58
CA THR A 73 6.96 -1.41 1.68
C THR A 73 8.41 -0.99 1.43
N ILE A 74 8.74 -0.75 0.18
CA ILE A 74 10.03 -0.21 -0.26
C ILE A 74 9.74 1.05 -1.06
N GLY A 75 10.20 2.20 -0.59
CA GLY A 75 10.08 3.49 -1.28
C GLY A 75 9.38 4.56 -0.44
N MET A 76 8.41 5.25 -1.04
CA MET A 76 7.70 6.36 -0.39
C MET A 76 6.24 6.01 -0.12
N THR A 77 5.87 6.06 1.15
CA THR A 77 4.53 5.75 1.63
C THR A 77 3.91 6.98 2.27
N ARG A 78 2.74 7.41 1.79
CA ARG A 78 1.95 8.51 2.38
C ARG A 78 0.53 8.04 2.65
N ILE A 79 0.21 7.77 3.91
CA ILE A 79 -1.08 7.18 4.30
C ILE A 79 -1.64 7.94 5.49
N ALA A 80 -2.89 8.39 5.50
CA ALA A 80 -3.43 9.11 6.66
C ALA A 80 -3.46 8.22 7.93
N THR A 81 -3.92 6.97 7.80
CA THR A 81 -4.00 6.00 8.90
C THR A 81 -3.38 4.66 8.51
N ILE A 82 -2.46 4.19 9.33
CA ILE A 82 -1.78 2.89 9.19
C ILE A 82 -2.05 2.05 10.44
N MET A 83 -2.66 0.89 10.28
CA MET A 83 -2.91 0.00 11.42
C MET A 83 -1.70 -0.92 11.69
N PHE A 84 -1.18 -1.59 10.67
CA PHE A 84 -0.10 -2.55 10.88
C PHE A 84 0.91 -2.57 9.73
N ILE A 85 2.19 -2.45 10.07
CA ILE A 85 3.32 -2.66 9.17
C ILE A 85 4.35 -3.57 9.82
N ILE A 86 4.81 -4.59 9.09
CA ILE A 86 5.96 -5.39 9.50
C ILE A 86 7.25 -4.63 9.15
N THR A 87 7.47 -4.34 7.87
CA THR A 87 8.71 -3.74 7.39
C THR A 87 8.46 -2.55 6.48
N THR A 88 9.14 -1.45 6.78
CA THR A 88 9.30 -0.31 5.88
C THR A 88 10.76 -0.09 5.54
N ILE A 89 11.06 0.09 4.26
CA ILE A 89 12.34 0.60 3.76
C ILE A 89 12.08 1.89 2.98
N GLY A 90 12.60 3.02 3.46
CA GLY A 90 12.46 4.32 2.80
C GLY A 90 11.76 5.37 3.68
N MET A 91 10.79 6.10 3.10
CA MET A 91 10.10 7.20 3.77
C MET A 91 8.62 6.86 3.97
N THR A 92 8.17 6.82 5.22
CA THR A 92 6.76 6.69 5.57
C THR A 92 6.27 7.95 6.28
N LYS A 93 5.19 8.53 5.77
CA LYS A 93 4.47 9.64 6.39
C LYS A 93 3.03 9.24 6.65
N SER A 94 2.56 9.44 7.88
CA SER A 94 1.17 9.25 8.27
C SER A 94 0.68 10.29 9.26
N ALA A 95 -0.63 10.40 9.46
CA ALA A 95 -1.16 11.11 10.62
C ALA A 95 -1.16 10.16 11.82
N THR A 96 -1.62 8.93 11.64
CA THR A 96 -1.77 7.93 12.71
C THR A 96 -1.14 6.61 12.30
N MET A 97 -0.25 6.07 13.14
CA MET A 97 0.30 4.73 12.99
C MET A 97 0.09 3.94 14.28
N MET A 98 -0.52 2.76 14.19
CA MET A 98 -0.79 1.93 15.37
C MET A 98 0.37 0.98 15.67
N PHE A 99 0.82 0.19 14.70
CA PHE A 99 1.88 -0.80 14.94
C PHE A 99 2.89 -0.89 13.78
N ILE A 100 4.18 -0.78 14.12
CA ILE A 100 5.30 -0.96 13.20
C ILE A 100 6.36 -1.85 13.85
N ILE A 101 6.82 -2.89 13.14
CA ILE A 101 7.87 -3.79 13.66
C ILE A 101 9.28 -3.33 13.30
N THR A 102 9.51 -2.93 12.05
CA THR A 102 10.83 -2.62 11.54
C THR A 102 10.76 -1.45 10.56
N THR A 103 11.66 -0.48 10.76
CA THR A 103 11.85 0.65 9.85
C THR A 103 13.31 0.82 9.52
N ILE A 104 13.62 0.86 8.22
CA ILE A 104 14.90 1.30 7.67
C ILE A 104 14.62 2.59 6.90
N GLY A 105 14.94 3.74 7.50
CA GLY A 105 14.72 5.05 6.90
C GLY A 105 13.90 5.98 7.79
N MET A 106 13.18 6.92 7.16
CA MET A 106 12.46 7.98 7.88
C MET A 106 10.99 7.64 8.08
N THR A 107 10.53 7.73 9.32
CA THR A 107 9.10 7.65 9.67
C THR A 107 8.66 8.97 10.30
N LYS A 108 7.55 9.53 9.81
CA LYS A 108 6.91 10.73 10.37
C LYS A 108 5.44 10.44 10.64
N ALA A 109 5.00 10.60 11.88
CA ALA A 109 3.58 10.58 12.22
C ALA A 109 3.22 11.61 13.31
N SER A 110 1.97 12.04 13.31
CA SER A 110 1.40 12.87 14.39
C SER A 110 1.08 12.02 15.63
N THR A 111 0.65 10.78 15.41
CA THR A 111 0.36 9.81 16.47
C THR A 111 1.00 8.48 16.13
N MET A 112 1.77 7.93 17.07
CA MET A 112 2.39 6.60 17.01
C MET A 112 2.03 5.86 18.29
N MET A 113 1.44 4.66 18.19
CA MET A 113 1.15 3.86 19.37
C MET A 113 2.30 2.89 19.70
N PHE A 114 2.72 2.07 18.73
CA PHE A 114 3.83 1.13 18.90
C PHE A 114 4.82 1.21 17.74
N ILE A 115 6.10 1.27 18.08
CA ILE A 115 7.21 1.04 17.17
C ILE A 115 8.20 0.10 17.85
N ILE A 116 8.42 -1.05 17.23
CA ILE A 116 9.52 -1.94 17.58
C ILE A 116 10.66 -1.54 16.63
N LYS A 117 11.89 -1.59 17.14
CA LYS A 117 13.10 -1.46 16.34
C LYS A 117 14.00 -2.63 16.69
N PRO A 118 14.76 -3.16 15.72
CA PRO A 118 15.87 -4.04 16.04
C PRO A 118 16.92 -3.33 16.91
#